data_AF-A0A534T6R7-F1
#
_entry.id   AF-A0A534T6R7-F1
#
_cell.length_a   1.000
_cell.length_b   1.000
_cell.length_c   1.000
_cell.angle_alpha   90.00
_cell.angle_beta   90.00
_cell.angle_gamma   90.00
#
_symmetry.space_group_name_H-M   'P 1'
#
loop_
_entity.id
_entity.type
_entity.pdbx_description
1 polymer ?
#
loop_
_entity_poly.entity_id
_entity_poly.type
_entity_poly.pdbx_seq_one_letter_code
_entity_poly.pdbx_strand_id
1 'polypeptide(L)' 'MIPLRDTIPSSRVPVVNYTIIAANVAVFVHEATLGPRVERFLFDYGLVP' A
#
# COMPACT_ATOMS: atom_id res chain seq x y z
N MET A 1 0.61 -32.70 -1.93
CA MET A 1 2.04 -32.49 -1.63
C MET A 1 2.19 -31.10 -1.02
N ILE A 2 2.55 -31.00 0.25
CA ILE A 2 2.79 -29.72 0.94
C ILE A 2 4.27 -29.40 0.71
N PRO A 3 4.62 -28.35 -0.04
CA PRO A 3 6.02 -28.02 -0.26
C PRO A 3 6.67 -27.54 1.05
N LEU A 4 7.73 -28.22 1.49
CA LEU A 4 8.51 -27.88 2.71
C LEU A 4 9.58 -26.82 2.46
N ARG A 5 9.93 -26.58 1.18
CA ARG A 5 10.83 -25.51 0.75
C ARG A 5 10.59 -25.22 -0.72
N ASP A 6 9.96 -24.09 -0.99
CA ASP A 6 9.78 -23.59 -2.36
C ASP A 6 10.94 -22.63 -2.66
N THR A 7 11.88 -23.08 -3.49
CA THR A 7 13.07 -22.31 -3.93
C THR A 7 12.97 -21.88 -5.38
N ILE A 8 11.80 -21.99 -6.02
CA ILE A 8 11.63 -21.55 -7.40
C ILE A 8 11.62 -20.02 -7.43
N PRO A 9 12.63 -19.36 -8.04
CA PRO A 9 12.63 -17.90 -8.13
C PRO A 9 11.49 -17.46 -9.06
N SER A 10 10.69 -16.49 -8.60
CA SER A 10 9.66 -15.88 -9.45
C SER A 10 10.32 -15.21 -10.65
N SER A 11 9.96 -15.65 -11.86
CA SER A 11 10.46 -15.06 -13.11
C SER A 11 9.69 -13.80 -13.53
N ARG A 12 8.56 -13.51 -12.87
CA ARG A 12 7.69 -12.37 -13.19
C ARG A 12 7.95 -11.22 -12.24
N VAL A 13 8.09 -10.02 -12.81
CA VAL A 13 8.10 -8.77 -12.05
C VAL A 13 6.70 -8.58 -11.43
N PRO A 14 6.59 -8.37 -10.10
CA PRO A 14 5.30 -8.24 -9.43
C PRO A 14 4.75 -6.82 -9.60
N VAL A 15 4.38 -6.46 -10.83
CA VAL A 15 3.92 -5.11 -11.20
C VAL A 15 2.78 -4.64 -10.31
N VAL A 16 1.77 -5.47 -10.08
CA VAL A 16 0.62 -5.15 -9.21
C VAL A 16 1.07 -4.78 -7.80
N ASN A 17 2.01 -5.55 -7.22
CA ASN A 17 2.53 -5.27 -5.88
C ASN A 17 3.23 -3.91 -5.83
N TYR A 18 4.08 -3.61 -6.82
CA TYR A 18 4.75 -2.32 -6.89
C TYR A 18 3.78 -1.17 -7.10
N THR A 19 2.74 -1.35 -7.92
CA THR A 19 1.69 -0.35 -8.11
C THR A 19 0.93 -0.07 -6.81
N ILE A 20 0.56 -1.11 -6.06
CA ILE A 20 -0.10 -0.94 -4.76
C ILE A 20 0.80 -0.21 -3.77
N ILE A 21 2.08 -0.59 -3.68
CA ILE A 21 3.05 0.09 -2.81
C ILE A 21 3.17 1.56 -3.20
N ALA A 22 3.35 1.86 -4.50
CA ALA A 22 3.46 3.22 -4.99
C ALA A 22 2.22 4.07 -4.68
N ALA A 23 1.02 3.49 -4.84
CA ALA A 23 -0.24 4.16 -4.50
C ALA A 23 -0.32 4.49 -3.00
N ASN A 24 0.02 3.55 -2.12
CA ASN A 24 0.04 3.80 -0.68
C ASN A 24 1.05 4.89 -0.30
N VAL A 25 2.24 4.87 -0.89
CA VAL A 25 3.25 5.92 -0.67
C VAL A 25 2.75 7.29 -1.13
N ALA A 26 2.09 7.36 -2.30
CA ALA A 26 1.54 8.61 -2.80
C ALA A 26 0.44 9.18 -1.88
N VAL A 27 -0.45 8.33 -1.37
CA VAL A 27 -1.48 8.73 -0.39
C VAL A 27 -0.83 9.23 0.89
N PHE A 28 0.16 8.50 1.43
CA PHE A 28 0.87 8.92 2.65
C PHE A 28 1.58 10.28 2.49
N VAL A 29 2.24 10.50 1.35
CA VAL A 29 2.86 11.79 1.05
C VAL A 29 1.81 12.89 1.01
N HIS A 30 0.65 12.63 0.39
CA HIS A 30 -0.45 13.59 0.38
C HIS A 30 -0.94 13.93 1.80
N GLU A 31 -1.20 12.91 2.62
CA GLU A 31 -1.58 13.08 4.04
C GLU A 31 -0.56 13.91 4.81
N ALA A 32 0.74 13.60 4.66
CA ALA A 32 1.82 14.33 5.32
C ALA A 32 1.88 15.82 4.91
N THR A 33 1.50 16.15 3.66
CA THR A 33 1.46 17.55 3.19
C THR A 33 0.25 18.34 3.68
N LEU A 34 -0.80 17.69 4.19
CA LEU A 34 -2.04 18.35 4.63
C LEU A 34 -1.93 19.05 5.99
N GLY A 35 -0.98 18.65 6.83
CA GLY A 35 -0.77 19.22 8.17
C GLY A 35 -2.04 19.11 9.02
N PRO A 36 -2.52 20.20 9.67
CA PRO A 36 -3.73 20.15 10.50
C PRO A 36 -5.02 19.71 9.79
N ARG A 37 -5.05 19.72 8.45
CA ARG A 37 -6.22 19.29 7.66
C ARG A 37 -6.30 17.77 7.47
N VAL A 38 -5.30 17.02 7.94
CA VAL A 38 -5.29 15.55 7.84
C VAL A 38 -6.50 14.93 8.56
N GLU A 39 -6.96 15.54 9.65
CA GLU A 39 -8.13 15.05 10.40
C GLU A 39 -9.37 14.99 9.51
N ARG A 40 -9.61 16.04 8.71
CA ARG A 40 -10.74 16.08 7.77
C ARG A 40 -10.59 15.04 6.65
N PHE A 41 -9.38 14.86 6.12
CA PHE A 41 -9.10 13.83 5.13
C PHE A 41 -9.39 12.42 5.68
N LEU A 42 -9.00 12.16 6.93
CA LEU A 42 -9.27 10.89 7.61
C LEU A 42 -10.77 10.71 7.91
N PHE A 43 -11.51 11.77 8.22
CA PHE A 43 -12.97 11.67 8.38
C PHE A 43 -13.70 11.35 7.07
N ASP A 44 -13.27 11.95 5.95
CA ASP A 44 -13.93 11.78 4.66
C ASP A 44 -13.58 10.43 4.00
N TYR A 45 -12.35 9.95 4.16
CA TYR A 45 -11.82 8.76 3.46
C TYR A 45 -11.41 7.60 4.36
N GLY A 46 -11.30 7.81 5.67
CA GLY A 46 -10.91 6.78 6.63
C GLY A 46 -12.03 5.76 6.82
N LEU A 47 -11.69 4.47 6.75
CA LEU A 47 -12.62 3.39 7.06
C LEU A 47 -12.52 3.06 8.55
N VAL A 48 -13.37 3.70 9.37
CA VAL A 48 -13.45 3.45 10.82
C VAL A 48 -14.64 2.52 11.10
N PRO A 49 -14.45 1.33 11.72
CA PRO A 49 -15.53 0.42 12.09
C PRO A 49 -16.34 0.90 13.31
#